data_AF-A0A9W2VJH2-F1
#
_entry.id   AF-A0A9W2VJH2-F1
#
_cell.length_a   1.000
_cell.length_b   1.000
_cell.length_c   1.000
_cell.angle_alpha   90.00
_cell.angle_beta   90.00
_cell.angle_gamma   90.00
#
_symmetry.space_group_name_H-M   'P 1'
#
loop_
_entity.id
_entity.type
_entity.pdbx_description
1 polymer ?
#
loop_
_entity_poly.entity_id
_entity_poly.type
_entity_poly.pdbx_seq_one_letter_code
_entity_poly.pdbx_strand_id
1 'polypeptide(L)'
;MHYIHRSVTDGENISQNLGRFFVCFRDMGLELFKSYIICDQNVRSRTIDGILVLIAKERNGEMVDRCLIQRLVTMLSDLRIYQESFESKFLEETSRFYAAEGRKLVQKKEIPGCLYHIKKLLEGEVDRVRTYLCLNTQEQLITMLEKQLLGEHLSAVLQKGLSFLLDENRIEDLSLVYQVFSKIECGFQVLLQHWIEYIKKFGSSIVINPTKDKTMVQELLDFKDKIDFIIEASFLKNEKIIVAMKDAFETFINKRPNKPAELLAKYVDSKLRTGNKEATDEELEELLAKVVILFRFIHEKDVFEAFYKKDLAKRLLLDKSASVDAEKSMLCKLKQ
;
A
#
# COMPACT_ATOMS: atom_id res chain seq x y z
N MET A 1 -46.62 4.42 -73.04
CA MET A 1 -46.70 3.48 -71.90
C MET A 1 -45.69 2.37 -72.14
N HIS A 2 -44.88 2.10 -71.11
CA HIS A 2 -44.05 0.91 -70.89
C HIS A 2 -43.10 0.48 -72.00
N TYR A 3 -41.79 0.74 -71.83
CA TYR A 3 -40.68 -0.22 -72.02
C TYR A 3 -39.31 0.51 -72.13
N ILE A 4 -39.01 1.44 -71.22
CA ILE A 4 -37.62 1.91 -71.00
C ILE A 4 -37.45 2.13 -69.48
N HIS A 5 -37.36 1.05 -68.71
CA HIS A 5 -36.95 1.12 -67.30
C HIS A 5 -36.53 -0.24 -66.68
N ARG A 6 -35.89 -1.13 -67.45
CA ARG A 6 -35.44 -2.43 -66.92
C ARG A 6 -34.12 -2.92 -67.52
N SER A 7 -33.09 -2.09 -67.50
CA SER A 7 -31.74 -2.53 -67.92
C SER A 7 -30.58 -1.87 -67.17
N VAL A 8 -30.84 -1.07 -66.13
CA VAL A 8 -29.78 -0.47 -65.30
C VAL A 8 -29.77 -1.02 -63.87
N THR A 9 -30.87 -1.64 -63.40
CA THR A 9 -30.96 -2.19 -62.04
C THR A 9 -30.35 -3.57 -61.85
N ASP A 10 -29.97 -4.27 -62.93
CA ASP A 10 -29.37 -5.62 -62.81
C ASP A 10 -27.83 -5.58 -62.77
N GLY A 11 -27.19 -4.51 -63.23
CA GLY A 11 -25.73 -4.33 -63.12
C GLY A 11 -25.29 -3.87 -61.72
N GLU A 12 -26.06 -3.01 -61.06
CA GLU A 12 -25.73 -2.50 -59.72
C GLU A 12 -26.02 -3.54 -58.62
N ASN A 13 -27.03 -4.40 -58.79
CA ASN A 13 -27.35 -5.46 -57.84
C ASN A 13 -26.38 -6.66 -57.87
N ILE A 14 -25.69 -6.89 -59.00
CA ILE A 14 -24.63 -7.91 -59.07
C ILE A 14 -23.37 -7.41 -58.35
N SER A 15 -23.07 -6.10 -58.44
CA SER A 15 -21.96 -5.50 -57.68
C SER A 15 -22.21 -5.46 -56.16
N GLN A 16 -23.47 -5.25 -55.73
CA GLN A 16 -23.84 -5.22 -54.31
C GLN A 16 -23.98 -6.62 -53.68
N ASN A 17 -24.26 -7.67 -54.46
CA ASN A 17 -24.30 -9.05 -53.95
C ASN A 17 -22.96 -9.80 -54.04
N LEU A 18 -22.04 -9.39 -54.91
CA LEU A 18 -20.67 -9.95 -54.92
C LEU A 18 -19.80 -9.45 -53.75
N GLY A 19 -20.15 -8.33 -53.14
CA GLY A 19 -19.46 -7.78 -51.96
C GLY A 19 -19.70 -8.55 -50.65
N ARG A 20 -20.55 -9.60 -50.65
CA ARG A 20 -20.96 -10.34 -49.44
C ARG A 20 -20.35 -11.74 -49.27
N PHE A 21 -19.55 -12.24 -50.22
CA PHE A 21 -19.07 -13.63 -50.17
C PHE A 21 -17.61 -13.85 -50.59
N PHE A 22 -16.74 -12.85 -50.49
CA PHE A 22 -15.31 -13.09 -50.53
C PHE A 22 -14.74 -12.97 -49.12
N VAL A 23 -14.91 -14.05 -48.34
CA VAL A 23 -14.01 -14.32 -47.22
C VAL A 23 -12.60 -14.35 -47.81
N CYS A 24 -11.71 -13.46 -47.36
CA CYS A 24 -10.33 -13.41 -47.86
C CYS A 24 -9.72 -14.82 -47.78
N PHE A 25 -8.87 -15.22 -48.74
CA PHE A 25 -8.22 -16.54 -48.70
C PHE A 25 -7.56 -16.85 -47.34
N ARG A 26 -7.07 -15.81 -46.65
CA ARG A 26 -6.58 -15.90 -45.28
C ARG A 26 -7.65 -16.36 -44.29
N ASP A 27 -8.81 -15.72 -44.29
CA ASP A 27 -9.90 -16.01 -43.37
C ASP A 27 -10.51 -17.39 -43.66
N MET A 28 -10.61 -17.78 -44.93
CA MET A 28 -11.02 -19.12 -45.33
C MET A 28 -10.01 -20.18 -44.85
N GLY A 29 -8.70 -19.90 -44.99
CA GLY A 29 -7.65 -20.77 -44.47
C GLY A 29 -7.71 -20.92 -42.94
N LEU A 30 -7.96 -19.84 -42.21
CA LEU A 30 -8.16 -19.86 -40.75
C LEU A 30 -9.40 -20.68 -40.37
N GLU A 31 -10.50 -20.55 -41.11
CA GLU A 31 -11.74 -21.30 -40.86
C GLU A 31 -11.57 -22.80 -41.12
N LEU A 32 -10.87 -23.17 -42.19
CA LEU A 32 -10.50 -24.56 -42.45
C LEU A 32 -9.56 -25.11 -41.37
N PHE A 33 -8.51 -24.37 -41.02
CA PHE A 33 -7.58 -24.79 -39.96
C PHE A 33 -8.30 -24.94 -38.61
N LYS A 34 -9.20 -24.02 -38.28
CA LYS A 34 -10.06 -24.13 -37.10
C LYS A 34 -10.87 -25.42 -37.14
N SER A 35 -11.58 -25.66 -38.24
CA SER A 35 -12.54 -26.76 -38.38
C SER A 35 -11.91 -28.14 -38.40
N TYR A 36 -10.72 -28.30 -39.00
CA TYR A 36 -10.10 -29.62 -39.19
C TYR A 36 -8.97 -29.93 -38.21
N ILE A 37 -8.26 -28.92 -37.68
CA ILE A 37 -7.11 -29.14 -36.80
C ILE A 37 -7.45 -28.80 -35.35
N ILE A 38 -8.03 -27.62 -35.11
CA ILE A 38 -8.24 -27.11 -33.74
C ILE A 38 -9.59 -27.52 -33.15
N CYS A 39 -10.58 -27.84 -33.98
CA CYS A 39 -11.83 -28.44 -33.50
C CYS A 39 -11.60 -29.86 -32.97
N ASP A 40 -10.56 -30.57 -33.42
CA ASP A 40 -10.13 -31.82 -32.79
C ASP A 40 -9.75 -31.56 -31.32
N GLN A 41 -10.49 -32.21 -30.43
CA GLN A 41 -10.37 -31.98 -28.99
C GLN A 41 -8.99 -32.39 -28.44
N ASN A 42 -8.37 -33.43 -29.01
CA ASN A 42 -7.08 -33.92 -28.56
C ASN A 42 -5.97 -32.94 -28.95
N VAL A 43 -5.97 -32.47 -30.20
CA VAL A 43 -5.02 -31.45 -30.68
C VAL A 43 -5.18 -30.17 -29.87
N ARG A 44 -6.42 -29.71 -29.68
CA ARG A 44 -6.72 -28.51 -28.90
C ARG A 44 -6.22 -28.62 -27.46
N SER A 45 -6.59 -29.68 -26.74
CA SER A 45 -6.18 -29.84 -25.34
C SER A 45 -4.67 -29.93 -25.22
N ARG A 46 -4.01 -30.79 -26.02
CA ARG A 46 -2.55 -30.95 -25.97
C ARG A 46 -1.79 -29.66 -26.30
N THR A 47 -2.31 -28.85 -27.21
CA THR A 47 -1.71 -27.55 -27.55
C THR A 47 -1.84 -26.59 -26.37
N ILE A 48 -3.03 -26.45 -25.79
CA ILE A 48 -3.29 -25.57 -24.64
C ILE A 48 -2.47 -26.00 -23.43
N ASP A 49 -2.55 -27.28 -23.06
CA ASP A 49 -1.84 -27.83 -21.92
C ASP A 49 -0.32 -27.71 -22.12
N GLY A 50 0.17 -27.90 -23.36
CA GLY A 50 1.57 -27.67 -23.73
C GLY A 50 2.03 -26.22 -23.53
N ILE A 51 1.23 -25.24 -23.96
CA ILE A 51 1.53 -23.82 -23.72
C ILE A 51 1.57 -23.53 -22.21
N LEU A 52 0.60 -24.03 -21.44
CA LEU A 52 0.54 -23.85 -19.99
C LEU A 52 1.76 -24.46 -19.29
N VAL A 53 2.21 -25.65 -19.72
CA VAL A 53 3.43 -26.29 -19.20
C VAL A 53 4.66 -25.43 -19.49
N LEU A 54 4.80 -24.87 -20.70
CA LEU A 54 5.92 -23.98 -21.03
C LEU A 54 5.91 -22.72 -20.14
N ILE A 55 4.75 -22.11 -19.90
CA ILE A 55 4.63 -20.96 -19.00
C ILE A 55 5.01 -21.35 -17.56
N ALA A 56 4.55 -22.51 -17.07
CA ALA A 56 4.88 -22.99 -15.74
C ALA A 56 6.39 -23.25 -15.57
N LYS A 57 7.04 -23.85 -16.57
CA LYS A 57 8.50 -24.03 -16.61
C LYS A 57 9.23 -22.70 -16.53
N GLU A 58 8.79 -21.72 -17.31
CA GLU A 58 9.39 -20.39 -17.28
C GLU A 58 9.22 -19.70 -15.91
N ARG A 59 8.06 -19.85 -15.25
CA ARG A 59 7.85 -19.34 -13.89
C ARG A 59 8.80 -19.96 -12.87
N ASN A 60 9.19 -21.22 -13.08
CA ASN A 60 10.21 -21.90 -12.27
C ASN A 60 11.65 -21.53 -12.65
N GLY A 61 11.85 -20.64 -13.63
CA GLY A 61 13.15 -20.16 -14.06
C GLY A 61 13.80 -20.99 -15.17
N GLU A 62 13.09 -21.95 -15.77
CA GLU A 62 13.58 -22.69 -16.92
C GLU A 62 13.57 -21.80 -18.18
N MET A 63 14.56 -21.99 -19.07
CA MET A 63 14.56 -21.36 -20.38
C MET A 63 13.51 -22.00 -21.28
N VAL A 64 12.66 -21.18 -21.90
CA VAL A 64 11.64 -21.61 -22.85
C VAL A 64 11.70 -20.80 -24.13
N ASP A 65 11.21 -21.37 -25.23
CA ASP A 65 11.07 -20.65 -26.50
C ASP A 65 9.85 -19.71 -26.44
N ARG A 66 10.09 -18.46 -26.05
CA ARG A 66 9.06 -17.41 -26.00
C ARG A 66 8.45 -17.12 -27.37
N CYS A 67 9.21 -17.27 -28.45
CA CYS A 67 8.70 -17.05 -29.81
C CYS A 67 7.70 -18.14 -30.21
N LEU A 68 7.94 -19.40 -29.81
CA LEU A 68 6.98 -20.47 -30.00
C LEU A 68 5.67 -20.20 -29.24
N ILE A 69 5.75 -19.80 -27.97
CA ILE A 69 4.57 -19.46 -27.15
C ILE A 69 3.80 -18.32 -27.81
N GLN A 70 4.49 -17.24 -28.19
CA GLN A 70 3.88 -16.09 -28.86
C GLN A 70 3.15 -16.51 -30.13
N ARG A 71 3.79 -17.28 -31.03
CA ARG A 71 3.17 -17.73 -32.28
C ARG A 71 1.93 -18.59 -32.03
N LEU A 72 1.97 -19.47 -31.04
CA LEU A 72 0.83 -20.32 -30.68
C LEU A 72 -0.31 -19.49 -30.08
N VAL A 73 -0.01 -18.54 -29.18
CA VAL A 73 -1.03 -17.65 -28.60
C VAL A 73 -1.65 -16.73 -29.66
N THR A 74 -0.84 -16.15 -30.54
CA THR A 74 -1.34 -15.36 -31.69
C THR A 74 -2.25 -16.20 -32.58
N MET A 75 -1.89 -17.45 -32.86
CA MET A 75 -2.77 -18.38 -33.59
C MET A 75 -4.11 -18.60 -32.85
N LEU A 76 -4.10 -18.83 -31.54
CA LEU A 76 -5.34 -18.99 -30.77
C LEU A 76 -6.22 -17.73 -30.80
N SER A 77 -5.60 -16.55 -30.81
CA SER A 77 -6.28 -15.26 -30.93
C SER A 77 -6.88 -15.08 -32.33
N ASP A 78 -6.10 -15.32 -33.38
CA ASP A 78 -6.55 -15.24 -34.79
C ASP A 78 -7.71 -16.19 -35.09
N LEU A 79 -7.73 -17.37 -34.46
CA LEU A 79 -8.82 -18.35 -34.57
C LEU A 79 -10.02 -18.06 -33.64
N ARG A 80 -9.94 -17.00 -32.85
CA ARG A 80 -10.97 -16.57 -31.87
C ARG A 80 -11.34 -17.66 -30.87
N ILE A 81 -10.35 -18.40 -30.37
CA ILE A 81 -10.54 -19.42 -29.33
C ILE A 81 -9.72 -19.15 -28.06
N TYR A 82 -8.91 -18.08 -28.06
CA TYR A 82 -8.07 -17.69 -26.92
C TYR A 82 -8.87 -17.57 -25.62
N GLN A 83 -9.95 -16.77 -25.61
CA GLN A 83 -10.72 -16.49 -24.40
C GLN A 83 -11.40 -17.75 -23.86
N GLU A 84 -12.11 -18.47 -24.72
CA GLU A 84 -12.92 -19.64 -24.33
C GLU A 84 -12.08 -20.87 -23.96
N SER A 85 -10.98 -21.12 -24.69
CA SER A 85 -10.22 -22.37 -24.55
C SER A 85 -8.93 -22.22 -23.75
N PHE A 86 -8.28 -21.05 -23.79
CA PHE A 86 -6.96 -20.84 -23.16
C PHE A 86 -7.03 -19.95 -21.93
N GLU A 87 -7.60 -18.74 -22.01
CA GLU A 87 -7.51 -17.72 -20.96
C GLU A 87 -8.09 -18.21 -19.63
N SER A 88 -9.25 -18.86 -19.65
CA SER A 88 -9.86 -19.40 -18.44
C SER A 88 -8.96 -20.44 -17.75
N LYS A 89 -8.43 -21.41 -18.51
CA LYS A 89 -7.49 -22.42 -17.98
C LYS A 89 -6.18 -21.79 -17.51
N PHE A 90 -5.66 -20.81 -18.26
CA PHE A 90 -4.45 -20.08 -17.91
C PHE A 90 -4.60 -19.36 -16.56
N LEU A 91 -5.70 -18.64 -16.36
CA LEU A 91 -5.97 -17.94 -15.10
C LEU A 91 -6.16 -18.93 -13.95
N GLU A 92 -6.83 -20.07 -14.17
CA GLU A 92 -7.00 -21.12 -13.16
C GLU A 92 -5.66 -21.73 -12.71
N GLU A 93 -4.84 -22.19 -13.65
CA GLU A 93 -3.52 -22.77 -13.34
C GLU A 93 -2.59 -21.74 -12.69
N THR A 94 -2.64 -20.49 -13.16
CA THR A 94 -1.86 -19.39 -12.57
C THR A 94 -2.31 -19.09 -11.14
N SER A 95 -3.62 -19.05 -10.90
CA SER A 95 -4.20 -18.87 -9.55
C SER A 95 -3.72 -19.97 -8.60
N ARG A 96 -3.77 -21.23 -9.04
CA ARG A 96 -3.29 -22.37 -8.23
C ARG A 96 -1.79 -22.27 -7.94
N PHE A 97 -0.98 -21.89 -8.92
CA PHE A 97 0.46 -21.71 -8.78
C PHE A 97 0.78 -20.64 -7.74
N TYR A 98 0.19 -19.44 -7.86
CA TYR A 98 0.50 -18.34 -6.95
C TYR A 98 -0.16 -18.46 -5.58
N ALA A 99 -1.28 -19.17 -5.44
CA ALA A 99 -1.81 -19.55 -4.14
C ALA A 99 -0.82 -20.42 -3.35
N ALA A 100 -0.15 -21.37 -4.02
CA ALA A 100 0.88 -22.19 -3.39
C ALA A 100 2.13 -21.37 -3.07
N GLU A 101 2.52 -20.45 -3.95
CA GLU A 101 3.68 -19.60 -3.75
C GLU A 101 3.48 -18.58 -2.62
N GLY A 102 2.31 -17.94 -2.53
CA GLY A 102 1.91 -17.04 -1.44
C GLY A 102 2.09 -17.68 -0.06
N ARG A 103 1.61 -18.92 0.10
CA ARG A 103 1.78 -19.69 1.35
C ARG A 103 3.26 -19.93 1.71
N LYS A 104 4.12 -20.23 0.73
CA LYS A 104 5.55 -20.42 0.97
C LYS A 104 6.24 -19.11 1.36
N LEU A 105 5.85 -17.99 0.74
CA LEU A 105 6.46 -16.68 1.00
C LEU A 105 6.27 -16.26 2.45
N VAL A 106 5.04 -16.37 2.97
CA VAL A 106 4.71 -16.00 4.36
C VAL A 106 5.47 -16.82 5.42
N GLN A 107 5.89 -18.04 5.07
CA GLN A 107 6.59 -18.93 6.00
C GLN A 107 8.11 -18.72 6.03
N LYS A 108 8.72 -18.35 4.89
CA LYS A 108 10.18 -18.45 4.72
C LYS A 108 10.93 -17.14 4.78
N LYS A 109 10.28 -15.99 4.55
CA LYS A 109 10.96 -14.71 4.36
C LYS A 109 10.43 -13.63 5.31
N GLU A 110 11.33 -12.71 5.67
CA GLU A 110 10.98 -11.46 6.34
C GLU A 110 10.17 -10.55 5.41
N ILE A 111 9.45 -9.57 5.97
CA ILE A 111 8.57 -8.66 5.20
C ILE A 111 9.28 -8.05 3.97
N PRO A 112 10.48 -7.46 4.07
CA PRO A 112 11.12 -6.84 2.91
C PRO A 112 11.41 -7.84 1.80
N GLY A 113 11.91 -9.03 2.16
CA GLY A 113 12.19 -10.12 1.23
C GLY A 113 10.93 -10.68 0.56
N CYS A 114 9.82 -10.74 1.29
CA CYS A 114 8.50 -11.08 0.75
C CYS A 114 8.04 -10.05 -0.27
N LEU A 115 8.04 -8.76 0.08
CA LEU A 115 7.53 -7.69 -0.78
C LEU A 115 8.38 -7.50 -2.03
N TYR A 116 9.71 -7.57 -1.92
CA TYR A 116 10.59 -7.52 -3.08
C TYR A 116 10.34 -8.69 -4.02
N HIS A 117 10.14 -9.90 -3.48
CA HIS A 117 9.84 -11.06 -4.29
C HIS A 117 8.49 -10.92 -5.00
N ILE A 118 7.46 -10.43 -4.31
CA ILE A 118 6.14 -10.23 -4.91
C ILE A 118 6.20 -9.17 -6.03
N LYS A 119 6.92 -8.08 -5.82
CA LYS A 119 7.18 -7.09 -6.88
C LYS A 119 7.82 -7.73 -8.11
N LYS A 120 8.88 -8.54 -7.92
CA LYS A 120 9.55 -9.27 -9.01
C LYS A 120 8.60 -10.23 -9.74
N LEU A 121 7.72 -10.91 -9.01
CA LEU A 121 6.73 -11.82 -9.59
C LEU A 121 5.71 -11.05 -10.47
N LEU A 122 5.20 -9.93 -9.97
CA LEU A 122 4.27 -9.06 -10.72
C LEU A 122 4.93 -8.50 -11.98
N GLU A 123 6.16 -7.98 -11.88
CA GLU A 123 6.94 -7.50 -13.04
C GLU A 123 7.16 -8.60 -14.08
N GLY A 124 7.45 -9.82 -13.63
CA GLY A 124 7.60 -10.98 -14.51
C GLY A 124 6.31 -11.33 -15.25
N GLU A 125 5.16 -11.25 -14.61
CA GLU A 125 3.86 -11.51 -15.26
C GLU A 125 3.47 -10.39 -16.23
N VAL A 126 3.76 -9.13 -15.91
CA VAL A 126 3.60 -8.02 -16.86
C VAL A 126 4.47 -8.21 -18.10
N ASP A 127 5.72 -8.65 -17.94
CA ASP A 127 6.62 -8.95 -19.06
C ASP A 127 6.09 -10.10 -19.94
N ARG A 128 5.55 -11.17 -19.33
CA ARG A 128 4.92 -12.29 -20.04
C ARG A 128 3.72 -11.84 -20.85
N VAL A 129 2.86 -11.00 -20.26
CA VAL A 129 1.71 -10.44 -20.97
C VAL A 129 2.16 -9.66 -22.18
N ARG A 130 3.10 -8.73 -21.99
CA ARG A 130 3.65 -7.91 -23.06
C ARG A 130 4.34 -8.73 -24.15
N THR A 131 4.96 -9.86 -23.79
CA THR A 131 5.73 -10.66 -24.73
C THR A 131 4.84 -11.57 -25.58
N TYR A 132 3.92 -12.30 -24.96
CA TYR A 132 3.23 -13.39 -25.65
C TYR A 132 1.76 -13.63 -25.26
N LEU A 133 1.15 -12.87 -24.35
CA LEU A 133 -0.30 -12.98 -24.07
C LEU A 133 -1.10 -11.84 -24.70
N CYS A 134 -2.42 -11.98 -24.70
CA CYS A 134 -3.31 -10.91 -25.14
C CYS A 134 -3.42 -9.82 -24.04
N LEU A 135 -3.39 -8.54 -24.45
CA LEU A 135 -3.41 -7.40 -23.51
C LEU A 135 -4.68 -7.34 -22.64
N ASN A 136 -5.81 -7.86 -23.14
CA ASN A 136 -7.06 -7.93 -22.39
C ASN A 136 -6.99 -8.87 -21.17
N THR A 137 -6.02 -9.80 -21.13
CA THR A 137 -5.80 -10.69 -19.98
C THR A 137 -5.10 -9.98 -18.82
N GLN A 138 -4.41 -8.84 -19.07
CA GLN A 138 -3.53 -8.21 -18.09
C GLN A 138 -4.26 -7.84 -16.79
N GLU A 139 -5.39 -7.14 -16.90
CA GLU A 139 -6.10 -6.62 -15.73
C GLU A 139 -6.61 -7.75 -14.82
N GLN A 140 -7.19 -8.79 -15.42
CA GLN A 140 -7.69 -9.96 -14.69
C GLN A 140 -6.54 -10.75 -14.06
N LEU A 141 -5.41 -10.89 -14.77
CA LEU A 141 -4.23 -11.57 -14.27
C LEU A 141 -3.63 -10.83 -13.06
N ILE A 142 -3.39 -9.52 -13.16
CA ILE A 142 -2.78 -8.74 -12.08
C ILE A 142 -3.68 -8.74 -10.84
N THR A 143 -4.98 -8.49 -11.01
CA THR A 143 -5.95 -8.52 -9.90
C THR A 143 -5.94 -9.88 -9.18
N MET A 144 -5.91 -10.98 -9.95
CA MET A 144 -5.84 -12.33 -9.39
C MET A 144 -4.51 -12.56 -8.65
N LEU A 145 -3.38 -12.14 -9.21
CA LEU A 145 -2.06 -12.28 -8.56
C LEU A 145 -1.99 -11.54 -7.24
N GLU A 146 -2.47 -10.30 -7.20
CA GLU A 146 -2.53 -9.50 -5.97
C GLU A 146 -3.38 -10.19 -4.89
N LYS A 147 -4.53 -10.77 -5.29
CA LYS A 147 -5.37 -11.57 -4.38
C LYS A 147 -4.65 -12.81 -3.84
N GLN A 148 -3.97 -13.58 -4.69
CA GLN A 148 -3.33 -14.84 -4.29
C GLN A 148 -2.02 -14.65 -3.52
N LEU A 149 -1.21 -13.66 -3.91
CA LEU A 149 0.10 -13.41 -3.30
C LEU A 149 -0.02 -12.62 -1.99
N LEU A 150 -0.96 -11.69 -1.94
CA LEU A 150 -1.06 -10.74 -0.85
C LEU A 150 -2.41 -10.85 -0.14
N GLY A 151 -3.55 -10.88 -0.83
CA GLY A 151 -4.89 -10.81 -0.23
C GLY A 151 -5.08 -11.61 1.06
N GLU A 152 -4.91 -12.94 1.02
CA GLU A 152 -5.08 -13.83 2.20
C GLU A 152 -3.96 -13.69 3.26
N HIS A 153 -2.89 -12.97 2.93
CA HIS A 153 -1.64 -12.93 3.68
C HIS A 153 -1.26 -11.54 4.20
N LEU A 154 -1.95 -10.47 3.75
CA LEU A 154 -1.67 -9.07 4.09
C LEU A 154 -1.51 -8.88 5.61
N SER A 155 -2.50 -9.35 6.37
CA SER A 155 -2.50 -9.19 7.82
C SER A 155 -1.40 -10.01 8.50
N ALA A 156 -1.19 -11.26 8.06
CA ALA A 156 -0.17 -12.14 8.61
C ALA A 156 1.25 -11.63 8.35
N VAL A 157 1.50 -11.03 7.18
CA VAL A 157 2.78 -10.41 6.84
C VAL A 157 3.05 -9.23 7.77
N LEU A 158 2.11 -8.30 7.92
CA LEU A 158 2.29 -7.14 8.78
C LEU A 158 2.41 -7.52 10.26
N GLN A 159 1.59 -8.46 10.74
CA GLN A 159 1.61 -8.92 12.13
C GLN A 159 2.97 -9.48 12.54
N LYS A 160 3.70 -10.12 11.62
CA LYS A 160 5.00 -10.74 11.91
C LYS A 160 6.15 -9.76 12.03
N GLY A 161 6.07 -8.57 11.41
CA GLY A 161 7.27 -7.75 11.26
C GLY A 161 7.08 -6.25 11.13
N LEU A 162 5.84 -5.72 11.02
CA LEU A 162 5.65 -4.28 10.92
C LEU A 162 6.17 -3.58 12.18
N SER A 163 5.91 -4.12 13.36
CA SER A 163 6.43 -3.56 14.62
C SER A 163 7.95 -3.48 14.61
N PHE A 164 8.64 -4.53 14.16
CA PHE A 164 10.10 -4.53 14.05
C PHE A 164 10.61 -3.45 13.08
N LEU A 165 9.99 -3.31 11.89
CA LEU A 165 10.39 -2.27 10.94
C LEU A 165 10.19 -0.85 11.50
N LEU A 166 9.12 -0.65 12.27
CA LEU A 166 8.84 0.61 12.94
C LEU A 166 9.79 0.87 14.12
N ASP A 167 10.08 -0.15 14.92
CA ASP A 167 11.00 -0.06 16.06
C ASP A 167 12.43 0.29 15.58
N GLU A 168 12.93 -0.40 14.56
CA GLU A 168 14.27 -0.21 13.96
C GLU A 168 14.36 0.93 12.94
N ASN A 169 13.28 1.69 12.72
CA ASN A 169 13.24 2.84 11.81
C ASN A 169 13.71 2.51 10.37
N ARG A 170 13.27 1.37 9.84
CA ARG A 170 13.66 0.84 8.51
C ARG A 170 12.91 1.57 7.39
N ILE A 171 13.27 2.84 7.13
CA ILE A 171 12.55 3.77 6.23
C ILE A 171 12.35 3.21 4.81
N GLU A 172 13.38 2.61 4.20
CA GLU A 172 13.29 2.06 2.85
C GLU A 172 12.28 0.91 2.78
N ASP A 173 12.31 0.03 3.77
CA ASP A 173 11.40 -1.10 3.87
C ASP A 173 9.95 -0.66 4.15
N LEU A 174 9.77 0.36 5.00
CA LEU A 174 8.47 0.97 5.28
C LEU A 174 7.89 1.66 4.04
N SER A 175 8.74 2.29 3.23
CA SER A 175 8.34 2.87 1.94
C SER A 175 7.85 1.78 0.97
N LEU A 176 8.56 0.64 0.92
CA LEU A 176 8.15 -0.50 0.10
C LEU A 176 6.82 -1.09 0.58
N VAL A 177 6.64 -1.24 1.89
CA VAL A 177 5.37 -1.69 2.49
C VAL A 177 4.24 -0.78 2.03
N TYR A 178 4.39 0.53 2.16
CA TYR A 178 3.36 1.47 1.76
C TYR A 178 3.06 1.43 0.26
N GLN A 179 4.08 1.39 -0.59
CA GLN A 179 3.91 1.33 -2.05
C GLN A 179 3.19 0.07 -2.51
N VAL A 180 3.48 -1.08 -1.90
CA VAL A 180 2.84 -2.36 -2.25
C VAL A 180 1.41 -2.40 -1.70
N PHE A 181 1.21 -2.12 -0.41
CA PHE A 181 -0.10 -2.20 0.24
C PHE A 181 -1.11 -1.17 -0.31
N SER A 182 -0.64 -0.02 -0.80
CA SER A 182 -1.53 1.00 -1.38
C SER A 182 -2.10 0.63 -2.74
N LYS A 183 -1.51 -0.34 -3.44
CA LYS A 183 -1.97 -0.78 -4.77
C LYS A 183 -3.01 -1.91 -4.71
N ILE A 184 -3.08 -2.59 -3.58
CA ILE A 184 -3.90 -3.80 -3.42
C ILE A 184 -5.24 -3.43 -2.83
N GLU A 185 -6.30 -4.07 -3.32
CA GLU A 185 -7.63 -3.97 -2.75
C GLU A 185 -7.61 -4.32 -1.25
N CYS A 186 -8.19 -3.45 -0.41
CA CYS A 186 -8.16 -3.53 1.06
C CYS A 186 -6.76 -3.47 1.71
N GLY A 187 -5.65 -3.47 0.95
CA GLY A 187 -4.29 -3.47 1.48
C GLY A 187 -3.98 -2.23 2.33
N PHE A 188 -4.34 -1.05 1.83
CA PHE A 188 -4.16 0.20 2.56
C PHE A 188 -4.93 0.21 3.89
N GLN A 189 -6.15 -0.34 3.92
CA GLN A 189 -6.96 -0.43 5.14
C GLN A 189 -6.30 -1.34 6.19
N VAL A 190 -5.76 -2.49 5.77
CA VAL A 190 -5.05 -3.42 6.65
C VAL A 190 -3.76 -2.79 7.20
N LEU A 191 -3.01 -2.06 6.36
CA LEU A 191 -1.84 -1.29 6.80
C LEU A 191 -2.22 -0.24 7.85
N LEU A 192 -3.30 0.51 7.60
CA LEU A 192 -3.78 1.54 8.52
C LEU A 192 -4.19 0.96 9.88
N GLN A 193 -4.83 -0.21 9.90
CA GLN A 193 -5.18 -0.91 11.12
C GLN A 193 -3.93 -1.25 11.95
N HIS A 194 -2.95 -1.93 11.34
CA HIS A 194 -1.71 -2.31 12.03
C HIS A 194 -0.88 -1.10 12.48
N TRP A 195 -0.90 -0.01 11.71
CA TRP A 195 -0.29 1.28 12.08
C TRP A 195 -0.92 1.86 13.35
N ILE A 196 -2.25 1.94 13.41
CA ILE A 196 -2.99 2.44 14.58
C ILE A 196 -2.73 1.55 15.80
N GLU A 197 -2.79 0.23 15.63
CA GLU A 197 -2.56 -0.73 16.70
C GLU A 197 -1.15 -0.61 17.28
N TYR A 198 -0.13 -0.49 16.42
CA TYR A 198 1.25 -0.26 16.84
C TYR A 198 1.39 1.03 17.65
N ILE A 199 0.88 2.17 17.14
CA ILE A 199 0.99 3.46 17.84
C ILE A 199 0.30 3.39 19.20
N LYS A 200 -0.91 2.82 19.26
CA LYS A 200 -1.64 2.67 20.52
C LYS A 200 -0.90 1.77 21.49
N LYS A 201 -0.33 0.65 21.03
CA LYS A 201 0.38 -0.32 21.87
C LYS A 201 1.67 0.28 22.44
N PHE A 202 2.52 0.84 21.58
CA PHE A 202 3.78 1.46 21.98
C PHE A 202 3.53 2.67 22.87
N GLY A 203 2.65 3.59 22.46
CA GLY A 203 2.30 4.78 23.24
C GLY A 203 1.67 4.45 24.60
N SER A 204 0.81 3.43 24.68
CA SER A 204 0.25 2.96 25.97
C SER A 204 1.36 2.49 26.92
N SER A 205 2.42 1.87 26.41
CA SER A 205 3.55 1.41 27.25
C SER A 205 4.35 2.56 27.87
N ILE A 206 4.34 3.75 27.24
CA ILE A 206 4.98 4.96 27.75
C ILE A 206 4.15 5.55 28.90
N VAL A 207 2.82 5.67 28.71
CA VAL A 207 1.97 6.43 29.66
C VAL A 207 1.48 5.61 30.85
N ILE A 208 1.28 4.30 30.70
CA ILE A 208 0.66 3.46 31.76
C ILE A 208 1.65 3.14 32.89
N ASN A 209 2.94 3.02 32.59
CA ASN A 209 3.94 2.58 33.57
C ASN A 209 4.38 3.72 34.51
N PRO A 210 4.05 3.68 35.82
CA PRO A 210 4.43 4.74 36.76
C PRO A 210 5.93 4.92 36.93
N THR A 211 6.74 3.88 36.67
CA THR A 211 8.21 3.99 36.78
C THR A 211 8.81 4.91 35.71
N LYS A 212 8.07 5.12 34.61
CA LYS A 212 8.46 6.00 33.49
C LYS A 212 7.94 7.44 33.65
N ASP A 213 7.26 7.79 34.74
CA ASP A 213 6.68 9.14 34.93
C ASP A 213 7.71 10.28 34.77
N LYS A 214 8.98 10.02 35.13
CA LYS A 214 10.06 11.01 34.98
C LYS A 214 10.46 11.27 33.53
N THR A 215 10.42 10.25 32.68
CA THR A 215 10.85 10.30 31.27
C THR A 215 9.68 10.37 30.30
N MET A 216 8.45 10.21 30.79
CA MET A 216 7.23 10.10 29.98
C MET A 216 7.10 11.17 28.90
N VAL A 217 7.20 12.45 29.27
CA VAL A 217 6.98 13.55 28.33
C VAL A 217 8.07 13.56 27.24
N GLN A 218 9.32 13.29 27.61
CA GLN A 218 10.42 13.19 26.65
C GLN A 218 10.20 12.00 25.71
N GLU A 219 9.88 10.81 26.25
CA GLU A 219 9.59 9.62 25.44
C GLU A 219 8.39 9.84 24.49
N LEU A 220 7.38 10.61 24.89
CA LEU A 220 6.24 10.97 24.03
C LEU A 220 6.65 11.92 22.90
N LEU A 221 7.52 12.90 23.18
CA LEU A 221 8.05 13.82 22.17
C LEU A 221 8.91 13.05 21.16
N ASP A 222 9.85 12.23 21.63
CA ASP A 222 10.74 11.43 20.79
C ASP A 222 9.93 10.44 19.93
N PHE A 223 8.90 9.84 20.51
CA PHE A 223 8.00 8.95 19.78
C PHE A 223 7.19 9.70 18.72
N LYS A 224 6.70 10.90 19.03
CA LYS A 224 5.98 11.74 18.06
C LYS A 224 6.87 12.14 16.89
N ASP A 225 8.09 12.60 17.17
CA ASP A 225 9.09 12.97 16.16
C ASP A 225 9.42 11.78 15.25
N LYS A 226 9.64 10.59 15.85
CA LYS A 226 9.88 9.35 15.09
C LYS A 226 8.71 9.01 14.15
N ILE A 227 7.48 9.09 14.65
CA ILE A 227 6.29 8.78 13.85
C ILE A 227 6.09 9.80 12.73
N ASP A 228 6.26 11.10 12.99
CA ASP A 228 6.16 12.14 11.97
C ASP A 228 7.21 11.95 10.88
N PHE A 229 8.44 11.63 11.25
CA PHE A 229 9.51 11.34 10.31
C PHE A 229 9.17 10.14 9.40
N ILE A 230 8.62 9.06 9.97
CA ILE A 230 8.19 7.90 9.17
C ILE A 230 7.06 8.28 8.19
N ILE A 231 6.09 9.08 8.64
CA ILE A 231 4.99 9.54 7.77
C ILE A 231 5.53 10.36 6.59
N GLU A 232 6.47 11.26 6.86
CA GLU A 232 7.09 12.11 5.84
C GLU A 232 7.97 11.31 4.87
N ALA A 233 8.86 10.47 5.40
CA ALA A 233 9.86 9.76 4.61
C ALA A 233 9.30 8.53 3.89
N SER A 234 8.37 7.79 4.51
CA SER A 234 7.91 6.48 3.99
C SER A 234 6.51 6.50 3.40
N PHE A 235 5.61 7.34 3.94
CA PHE A 235 4.17 7.28 3.65
C PHE A 235 3.67 8.47 2.80
N LEU A 236 4.58 9.22 2.19
CA LEU A 236 4.30 10.32 1.27
C LEU A 236 3.30 11.36 1.83
N LYS A 237 3.35 11.61 3.15
CA LYS A 237 2.42 12.52 3.85
C LYS A 237 0.95 12.21 3.60
N ASN A 238 0.59 10.93 3.53
CA ASN A 238 -0.80 10.52 3.34
C ASN A 238 -1.71 11.03 4.49
N GLU A 239 -2.69 11.87 4.15
CA GLU A 239 -3.60 12.50 5.11
C GLU A 239 -4.37 11.49 5.97
N LYS A 240 -4.77 10.33 5.43
CA LYS A 240 -5.49 9.31 6.21
C LYS A 240 -4.61 8.70 7.29
N ILE A 241 -3.32 8.52 7.02
CA ILE A 241 -2.34 8.04 8.00
C ILE A 241 -2.09 9.11 9.08
N ILE A 242 -2.03 10.38 8.69
CA ILE A 242 -1.87 11.51 9.62
C ILE A 242 -3.08 11.60 10.58
N VAL A 243 -4.30 11.53 10.05
CA VAL A 243 -5.54 11.53 10.85
C VAL A 243 -5.56 10.32 11.79
N ALA A 244 -5.29 9.11 11.28
CA ALA A 244 -5.23 7.90 12.08
C ALA A 244 -4.18 7.97 13.20
N MET A 245 -3.02 8.58 12.95
CA MET A 245 -2.00 8.84 13.96
C MET A 245 -2.53 9.79 15.04
N LYS A 246 -3.16 10.92 14.67
CA LYS A 246 -3.72 11.88 15.62
C LYS A 246 -4.74 11.22 16.54
N ASP A 247 -5.67 10.46 15.97
CA ASP A 247 -6.70 9.72 16.73
C ASP A 247 -6.06 8.67 17.65
N ALA A 248 -5.01 7.98 17.18
CA ALA A 248 -4.28 7.01 17.99
C ALA A 248 -3.56 7.66 19.18
N PHE A 249 -2.89 8.79 18.96
CA PHE A 249 -2.21 9.58 20.00
C PHE A 249 -3.19 10.08 21.06
N GLU A 250 -4.30 10.67 20.64
CA GLU A 250 -5.37 11.08 21.55
C GLU A 250 -5.92 9.89 22.34
N THR A 251 -6.15 8.75 21.68
CA THR A 251 -6.67 7.55 22.36
C THR A 251 -5.73 7.05 23.46
N PHE A 252 -4.43 6.87 23.17
CA PHE A 252 -3.54 6.24 24.15
C PHE A 252 -3.12 7.18 25.27
N ILE A 253 -2.92 8.48 24.99
CA ILE A 253 -2.53 9.47 26.01
C ILE A 253 -3.61 9.53 27.08
N ASN A 254 -4.87 9.60 26.68
CA ASN A 254 -6.01 9.72 27.60
C ASN A 254 -6.41 8.40 28.26
N LYS A 255 -5.71 7.27 28.03
CA LYS A 255 -5.91 6.05 28.84
C LYS A 255 -5.50 6.24 30.29
N ARG A 256 -4.55 7.14 30.57
CA ARG A 256 -4.16 7.48 31.93
C ARG A 256 -4.75 8.84 32.32
N PRO A 257 -5.73 8.88 33.23
CA PRO A 257 -6.33 10.14 33.64
C PRO A 257 -5.31 10.98 34.42
N ASN A 258 -5.40 12.30 34.28
CA ASN A 258 -4.71 13.38 34.99
C ASN A 258 -3.18 13.43 34.86
N LYS A 259 -2.50 12.28 34.83
CA LYS A 259 -1.04 12.25 34.90
C LYS A 259 -0.34 12.84 33.68
N PRO A 260 -0.74 12.54 32.42
CA PRO A 260 -0.10 13.15 31.25
C PRO A 260 -0.18 14.68 31.29
N ALA A 261 -1.33 15.24 31.69
CA ALA A 261 -1.54 16.68 31.86
C ALA A 261 -0.63 17.26 32.96
N GLU A 262 -0.60 16.64 34.14
CA GLU A 262 0.26 17.04 35.26
C GLU A 262 1.75 17.02 34.88
N LEU A 263 2.21 15.93 34.26
CA LEU A 263 3.62 15.76 33.89
C LEU A 263 4.04 16.69 32.77
N LEU A 264 3.16 16.97 31.79
CA LEU A 264 3.43 17.95 30.74
C LEU A 264 3.63 19.35 31.35
N ALA A 265 2.78 19.76 32.30
CA ALA A 265 2.93 21.05 32.99
C ALA A 265 4.25 21.14 33.77
N LYS A 266 4.61 20.09 34.51
CA LYS A 266 5.90 20.02 35.23
C LYS A 266 7.11 20.00 34.28
N TYR A 267 6.99 19.35 33.14
CA TYR A 267 8.04 19.32 32.12
C TYR A 267 8.31 20.71 31.57
N VAL A 268 7.25 21.46 31.23
CA VAL A 268 7.39 22.87 30.80
C VAL A 268 7.99 23.74 31.91
N ASP A 269 7.53 23.60 33.16
CA ASP A 269 8.12 24.32 34.30
C ASP A 269 9.62 24.04 34.44
N SER A 270 10.04 22.79 34.32
CA SER A 270 11.46 22.43 34.41
C SER A 270 12.29 23.06 33.28
N LYS A 271 11.74 23.19 32.08
CA LYS A 271 12.45 23.76 30.91
C LYS A 271 12.51 25.29 30.93
N LEU A 272 11.54 25.94 31.58
CA LEU A 272 11.46 27.39 31.73
C LEU A 272 12.14 27.94 33.00
N ARG A 273 12.78 27.09 33.83
CA ARG A 273 13.46 27.55 35.05
C ARG A 273 14.90 28.02 34.83
N THR A 274 15.31 29.02 35.61
CA THR A 274 16.70 29.52 35.66
C THR A 274 17.64 28.40 36.10
N GLY A 275 18.41 27.84 35.15
CA GLY A 275 19.23 26.64 35.36
C GLY A 275 19.33 25.76 34.12
N ASN A 276 18.40 25.89 33.18
CA ASN A 276 18.44 25.22 31.89
C ASN A 276 19.41 25.90 30.90
N LYS A 277 20.67 26.11 31.32
CA LYS A 277 21.72 26.84 30.57
C LYS A 277 22.24 26.11 29.32
N GLU A 278 21.74 24.91 29.05
CA GLU A 278 22.21 24.06 27.96
C GLU A 278 21.43 24.26 26.65
N ALA A 279 20.25 24.90 26.67
CA ALA A 279 19.42 25.10 25.49
C ALA A 279 19.46 26.55 25.01
N THR A 280 19.58 26.77 23.70
CA THR A 280 19.42 28.11 23.10
C THR A 280 17.96 28.55 23.11
N ASP A 281 17.70 29.85 22.92
CA ASP A 281 16.34 30.37 22.81
C ASP A 281 15.59 29.73 21.62
N GLU A 282 16.28 29.42 20.51
CA GLU A 282 15.68 28.72 19.37
C GLU A 282 15.30 27.27 19.69
N GLU A 283 16.19 26.53 20.35
CA GLU A 283 15.91 25.14 20.76
C GLU A 283 14.76 25.07 21.76
N LEU A 284 14.70 26.06 22.67
CA LEU A 284 13.60 26.19 23.62
C LEU A 284 12.27 26.46 22.89
N GLU A 285 12.25 27.37 21.92
CA GLU A 285 11.05 27.70 21.15
C GLU A 285 10.54 26.50 20.33
N GLU A 286 11.43 25.71 19.70
CA GLU A 286 11.07 24.46 19.02
C GLU A 286 10.48 23.44 20.00
N LEU A 287 11.10 23.28 21.17
CA LEU A 287 10.60 22.39 22.21
C LEU A 287 9.19 22.80 22.69
N LEU A 288 8.96 24.10 22.91
CA LEU A 288 7.65 24.62 23.31
C LEU A 288 6.60 24.37 22.22
N ALA A 289 6.95 24.51 20.94
CA ALA A 289 6.06 24.17 19.83
C ALA A 289 5.67 22.68 19.84
N LYS A 290 6.63 21.77 20.04
CA LYS A 290 6.36 20.32 20.13
C LYS A 290 5.48 19.98 21.34
N VAL A 291 5.70 20.62 22.48
CA VAL A 291 4.86 20.46 23.68
C VAL A 291 3.42 20.89 23.41
N VAL A 292 3.19 21.99 22.70
CA VAL A 292 1.85 22.46 22.35
C VAL A 292 1.15 21.47 21.42
N ILE A 293 1.87 20.81 20.52
CA ILE A 293 1.33 19.72 19.70
C ILE A 293 0.87 18.56 20.59
N LEU A 294 1.68 18.13 21.57
CA LEU A 294 1.26 17.08 22.51
C LEU A 294 0.07 17.49 23.39
N PHE A 295 0.03 18.75 23.84
CA PHE A 295 -1.07 19.29 24.63
C PHE A 295 -2.42 19.17 23.90
N ARG A 296 -2.43 19.29 22.57
CA ARG A 296 -3.66 19.13 21.77
C ARG A 296 -4.29 17.73 21.88
N PHE A 297 -3.51 16.71 22.21
CA PHE A 297 -4.01 15.34 22.39
C PHE A 297 -4.53 15.05 23.81
N ILE A 298 -4.40 15.98 24.76
CA ILE A 298 -4.83 15.77 26.16
C ILE A 298 -6.27 16.27 26.35
N HIS A 299 -7.10 15.46 27.01
CA HIS A 299 -8.50 15.80 27.35
C HIS A 299 -8.60 16.72 28.57
N GLU A 300 -7.89 16.39 29.65
CA GLU A 300 -7.96 17.09 30.94
C GLU A 300 -7.07 18.35 30.95
N LYS A 301 -7.43 19.33 30.12
CA LYS A 301 -6.69 20.59 29.95
C LYS A 301 -6.76 21.49 31.19
N ASP A 302 -7.82 21.37 31.97
CA ASP A 302 -8.01 22.04 33.26
C ASP A 302 -6.97 21.60 34.31
N VAL A 303 -6.62 20.31 34.32
CA VAL A 303 -5.55 19.77 35.16
C VAL A 303 -4.22 20.39 34.78
N PHE A 304 -3.89 20.41 33.48
CA PHE A 304 -2.69 21.09 32.98
C PHE A 304 -2.66 22.56 33.41
N GLU A 305 -3.76 23.29 33.22
CA GLU A 305 -3.87 24.71 33.58
C GLU A 305 -3.65 24.95 35.08
N ALA A 306 -4.22 24.11 35.96
CA ALA A 306 -4.06 24.23 37.40
C ALA A 306 -2.59 24.06 37.84
N PHE A 307 -1.89 23.05 37.31
CA PHE A 307 -0.47 22.85 37.60
C PHE A 307 0.39 23.96 36.98
N TYR A 308 0.12 24.33 35.73
CA TYR A 308 0.86 25.36 35.01
C TYR A 308 0.75 26.73 35.71
N LYS A 309 -0.45 27.16 36.10
CA LYS A 309 -0.67 28.42 36.85
C LYS A 309 0.07 28.44 38.18
N LYS A 310 0.00 27.33 38.93
CA LYS A 310 0.67 27.20 40.23
C LYS A 310 2.18 27.34 40.09
N ASP A 311 2.78 26.70 39.08
CA ASP A 311 4.22 26.71 38.90
C ASP A 311 4.71 28.00 38.23
N LEU A 312 3.92 28.60 37.32
CA LEU A 312 4.16 29.95 36.79
C LEU A 312 4.20 31.00 37.91
N ALA A 313 3.24 30.97 38.84
CA ALA A 313 3.22 31.89 39.97
C ALA A 313 4.49 31.79 40.81
N LYS A 314 4.99 30.57 41.05
CA LYS A 314 6.26 30.36 41.76
C LYS A 314 7.46 30.90 40.98
N ARG A 315 7.52 30.69 39.66
CA ARG A 315 8.63 31.20 38.83
C ARG A 315 8.66 32.72 38.84
N LEU A 316 7.52 33.37 38.71
CA LEU A 316 7.39 34.83 38.74
C LEU A 316 7.71 35.43 40.12
N LEU A 317 7.21 34.83 41.22
CA LEU A 317 7.42 35.35 42.57
C LEU A 317 8.86 35.13 43.09
N LEU A 318 9.54 34.08 42.62
CA LEU A 318 10.89 33.72 43.07
C LEU A 318 11.99 34.14 42.09
N ASP A 319 11.63 34.85 41.01
CA ASP A 319 12.53 35.24 39.92
C ASP A 319 13.36 34.07 39.36
N LYS A 320 12.68 32.96 39.11
CA LYS A 320 13.28 31.69 38.64
C LYS A 320 12.93 31.37 37.19
N SER A 321 12.55 32.35 36.37
CA SER A 321 12.31 32.15 34.94
C SER A 321 13.61 32.20 34.14
N ALA A 322 13.72 31.37 33.11
CA ALA A 322 14.86 31.33 32.20
C ALA A 322 14.87 32.54 31.26
N SER A 323 13.71 32.91 30.72
CA SER A 323 13.53 34.04 29.81
C SER A 323 12.11 34.60 29.91
N VAL A 324 11.98 35.92 29.96
CA VAL A 324 10.67 36.61 29.96
C VAL A 324 9.95 36.43 28.61
N ASP A 325 10.71 36.40 27.51
CA ASP A 325 10.17 36.27 26.18
C ASP A 325 9.65 34.84 25.93
N ALA A 326 10.36 33.82 26.44
CA ALA A 326 9.89 32.44 26.40
C ALA A 326 8.57 32.23 27.17
N GLU A 327 8.42 32.87 28.34
CA GLU A 327 7.17 32.81 29.12
C GLU A 327 6.00 33.46 28.37
N LYS A 328 6.23 34.62 27.73
CA LYS A 328 5.22 35.27 26.87
C LYS A 328 4.88 34.41 25.66
N SER A 329 5.88 33.83 24.99
CA SER A 329 5.69 32.93 23.84
C SER A 329 4.81 31.74 24.22
N MET A 330 5.10 31.07 25.33
CA MET A 330 4.33 29.92 25.79
C MET A 330 2.87 30.28 26.09
N LEU A 331 2.62 31.42 26.73
CA LEU A 331 1.25 31.92 26.97
C LEU A 331 0.50 32.22 25.68
N CYS A 332 1.18 32.77 24.67
CA CYS A 332 0.58 33.00 23.34
C CYS A 332 0.22 31.69 22.65
N LYS A 333 1.10 30.68 22.69
CA LYS A 333 0.84 29.37 22.08
C LYS A 333 -0.28 28.59 22.76
N LEU A 334 -0.43 28.71 24.08
CA LEU A 334 -1.52 28.06 24.83
C LEU A 334 -2.90 28.71 24.57
N LYS A 335 -2.93 29.98 24.13
CA LYS A 335 -4.16 30.67 23.74
C LYS A 335 -4.66 30.31 22.34
N GLN A 336 -3.79 29.76 21.49
CA GLN A 336 -4.06 29.35 20.10
C GLN A 336 -4.45 27.87 20.04
#